data_AF-A0A6M0J092-F1
#
_entry.id   AF-A0A6M0J092-F1
#
_cell.length_a   1.000
_cell.length_b   1.000
_cell.length_c   1.000
_cell.angle_alpha   90.00
_cell.angle_beta   90.00
_cell.angle_gamma   90.00
#
_symmetry.space_group_name_H-M   'P 1'
#
loop_
_entity.id
_entity.type
_entity.pdbx_description
1 polymer ?
#
loop_
_entity_poly.entity_id
_entity_poly.type
_entity_poly.pdbx_seq_one_letter_code
_entity_poly.pdbx_strand_id
1 'polypeptide(L)'
;MSAGIEVVNELEIEDDPTGEKTVDFLRNCRKVAQRINSNHPSSLGLHPLVYFYTHDGRYKVGSFYGVITLILNLEKTKSFPKFIDVRKDFEWVIWHDDMVPQIVSKSSAVKARDKVKDFYLKSIEKLSQEIDKKNIIKEIVAEKYFGSLKMKTRANTSEIQGKNFSRETKAAAFIRDALPKVQRCKICGGYLHNHSISIDHKTRKADGGLGSLDNAQLTHPYCNTTVKN
;
A
#
# COMPACT_ATOMS: atom_id res chain seq x y z
N MET A 1 13.90 21.17 -4.76
CA MET A 1 12.86 20.86 -5.76
C MET A 1 13.15 19.45 -6.28
N SER A 2 12.36 18.43 -5.93
CA SER A 2 12.60 17.08 -6.44
C SER A 2 11.96 16.95 -7.82
N ALA A 3 12.79 16.73 -8.85
CA ALA A 3 12.31 16.29 -10.15
C ALA A 3 11.49 15.00 -9.95
N GLY A 4 10.26 14.99 -10.48
CA GLY A 4 9.39 13.82 -10.45
C GLY A 4 10.02 12.65 -11.21
N ILE A 5 9.66 11.43 -10.83
CA ILE A 5 10.12 10.23 -11.53
C ILE A 5 9.33 10.14 -12.85
N GLU A 6 9.99 10.42 -13.97
CA GLU A 6 9.43 10.20 -15.30
C GLU A 6 9.50 8.71 -15.67
N VAL A 7 8.40 8.17 -16.19
CA VAL A 7 8.31 6.78 -16.65
C VAL A 7 8.53 6.78 -18.15
N VAL A 8 9.72 6.37 -18.59
CA VAL A 8 10.06 6.19 -20.02
C VAL A 8 9.51 4.84 -20.49
N ASN A 9 9.03 4.76 -21.73
CA ASN A 9 8.49 3.53 -22.33
C ASN A 9 9.60 2.47 -22.47
N GLU A 10 9.32 1.21 -22.10
CA GLU A 10 10.30 0.09 -22.06
C GLU A 10 10.94 -0.22 -23.43
N LEU A 11 10.38 0.28 -24.53
CA LEU A 11 10.80 -0.02 -25.90
C LEU A 11 11.77 1.00 -26.53
N GLU A 12 12.17 2.05 -25.80
CA GLU A 12 13.05 3.12 -26.32
C GLU A 12 14.19 3.46 -25.33
N ILE A 13 14.79 2.45 -24.71
CA ILE A 13 16.01 2.67 -23.91
C ILE A 13 17.20 2.63 -24.87
N GLU A 14 17.70 3.81 -25.25
CA GLU A 14 18.96 3.93 -26.00
C GLU A 14 20.14 3.37 -25.22
N ASP A 15 21.20 2.98 -25.93
CA ASP A 15 22.47 2.58 -25.32
C ASP A 15 22.99 3.67 -24.37
N ASP A 16 23.51 3.23 -23.22
CA ASP A 16 24.03 4.07 -22.13
C ASP A 16 25.55 3.85 -21.99
N PRO A 17 26.37 4.35 -22.94
CA PRO A 17 27.80 4.06 -22.97
C PRO A 17 28.57 4.64 -21.78
N THR A 18 28.04 5.67 -21.12
CA THR A 18 28.64 6.28 -19.92
C THR A 18 28.16 5.64 -18.62
N GLY A 19 27.05 4.89 -18.65
CA GLY A 19 26.42 4.32 -17.45
C GLY A 19 25.61 5.34 -16.63
N GLU A 20 25.50 6.59 -17.08
CA GLU A 20 24.83 7.65 -16.34
C GLU A 20 23.31 7.40 -16.23
N LYS A 21 22.68 6.96 -17.33
CA LYS A 21 21.23 6.63 -17.31
C LYS A 21 20.95 5.47 -16.36
N THR A 22 21.83 4.48 -16.32
CA THR A 22 21.78 3.34 -15.40
C THR A 22 21.83 3.78 -13.95
N VAL A 23 22.78 4.67 -13.61
CA VAL A 23 22.89 5.23 -12.26
C VAL A 23 21.61 5.97 -11.87
N ASP A 24 21.01 6.72 -12.79
CA ASP A 24 19.77 7.44 -12.53
C ASP A 24 18.56 6.51 -12.35
N PHE A 25 18.45 5.43 -13.12
CA PHE A 25 17.45 4.39 -12.87
C PHE A 25 17.62 3.76 -11.48
N LEU A 26 18.85 3.40 -11.10
CA LEU A 26 19.12 2.83 -9.78
C LEU A 26 18.79 3.80 -8.63
N ARG A 27 19.11 5.09 -8.80
CA ARG A 27 18.72 6.14 -7.84
C ARG A 27 17.21 6.24 -7.72
N ASN A 28 16.47 6.17 -8.82
CA ASN A 28 15.02 6.22 -8.82
C ASN A 28 14.41 4.97 -8.18
N CYS A 29 14.91 3.77 -8.50
CA CYS A 29 14.53 2.53 -7.82
C CYS A 29 14.74 2.63 -6.30
N ARG A 30 15.89 3.15 -5.86
CA ARG A 30 16.18 3.35 -4.44
C ARG A 30 15.18 4.30 -3.78
N LYS A 31 14.86 5.43 -4.41
CA LYS A 31 13.88 6.41 -3.90
C LYS A 31 12.50 5.76 -3.73
N VAL A 32 12.05 4.99 -4.72
CA VAL A 32 10.76 4.28 -4.68
C VAL A 32 10.76 3.22 -3.58
N ALA A 33 11.82 2.41 -3.48
CA ALA A 33 11.96 1.41 -2.40
C ALA A 33 11.93 2.06 -1.01
N GLN A 34 12.66 3.17 -0.83
CA GLN A 34 12.64 3.96 0.41
C GLN A 34 11.24 4.48 0.74
N ARG A 35 10.52 4.98 -0.27
CA ARG A 35 9.14 5.47 -0.12
C ARG A 35 8.17 4.39 0.32
N ILE A 36 8.35 3.14 -0.12
CA ILE A 36 7.43 2.03 0.21
C ILE A 36 7.60 1.59 1.66
N ASN A 37 8.80 1.21 2.08
CA ASN A 37 9.04 0.64 3.41
C ASN A 37 10.52 0.78 3.78
N SER A 38 10.85 1.79 4.58
CA SER A 38 12.18 2.05 5.11
C SER A 38 12.12 3.00 6.30
N ASN A 39 13.25 3.22 6.97
CA ASN A 39 13.34 4.23 8.03
C ASN A 39 13.63 5.65 7.51
N HIS A 40 13.66 5.85 6.17
CA HIS A 40 13.85 7.19 5.61
C HIS A 40 12.63 8.08 5.92
N PRO A 41 12.80 9.38 6.21
CA PRO A 41 11.69 10.31 6.49
C PRO A 41 10.57 10.29 5.46
N SER A 42 10.92 10.09 4.19
CA SER A 42 9.94 10.02 3.11
C SER A 42 9.07 8.74 3.14
N SER A 43 9.43 7.72 3.92
CA SER A 43 8.78 6.41 3.84
C SER A 43 7.34 6.41 4.34
N LEU A 44 6.45 5.83 3.53
CA LEU A 44 5.07 5.55 3.90
C LEU A 44 4.97 4.36 4.86
N GLY A 45 5.99 3.49 4.93
CA GLY A 45 5.95 2.29 5.76
C GLY A 45 4.75 1.39 5.48
N LEU A 46 4.53 1.08 4.20
CA LEU A 46 3.48 0.18 3.75
C LEU A 46 3.74 -1.22 4.28
N HIS A 47 2.82 -1.75 5.08
CA HIS A 47 2.98 -3.06 5.68
C HIS A 47 2.90 -4.15 4.59
N PRO A 48 3.98 -4.93 4.32
CA PRO A 48 4.02 -5.81 3.15
C PRO A 48 2.88 -6.82 3.12
N LEU A 49 2.55 -7.41 4.28
CA LEU A 49 1.43 -8.36 4.42
C LEU A 49 0.11 -7.80 3.86
N VAL A 50 -0.20 -6.53 4.13
CA VAL A 50 -1.48 -5.91 3.74
C VAL A 50 -1.48 -5.59 2.24
N TYR A 51 -0.39 -5.02 1.73
CA TYR A 51 -0.32 -4.51 0.37
C TYR A 51 0.03 -5.58 -0.68
N PHE A 52 0.86 -6.56 -0.32
CA PHE A 52 1.51 -7.44 -1.28
C PHE A 52 1.25 -8.94 -1.06
N TYR A 53 0.48 -9.32 -0.04
CA TYR A 53 0.17 -10.72 0.21
C TYR A 53 -1.34 -10.96 0.36
N THR A 54 -1.75 -12.20 0.08
CA THR A 54 -3.09 -12.72 0.37
C THR A 54 -3.19 -13.19 1.81
N HIS A 55 -4.42 -13.50 2.26
CA HIS A 55 -4.69 -14.05 3.60
C HIS A 55 -3.96 -15.38 3.86
N ASP A 56 -3.61 -16.13 2.83
CA ASP A 56 -2.85 -17.38 2.91
C ASP A 56 -1.35 -17.22 2.58
N GLY A 57 -0.84 -15.98 2.54
CA GLY A 57 0.58 -15.69 2.43
C GLY A 57 1.17 -15.82 1.02
N ARG A 58 0.35 -15.85 -0.03
CA ARG A 58 0.82 -15.81 -1.42
C ARG A 58 1.08 -14.37 -1.86
N TYR A 59 2.16 -14.17 -2.61
CA TYR A 59 2.54 -12.86 -3.11
C TYR A 59 1.62 -12.39 -4.25
N LYS A 60 1.17 -11.13 -4.16
CA LYS A 60 0.25 -10.47 -5.09
C LYS A 60 1.02 -9.59 -6.08
N VAL A 61 1.58 -10.20 -7.13
CA VAL A 61 2.36 -9.49 -8.17
C VAL A 61 1.58 -8.32 -8.78
N GLY A 62 0.28 -8.52 -9.04
CA GLY A 62 -0.62 -7.46 -9.55
C GLY A 62 -0.73 -6.25 -8.60
N SER A 63 -0.91 -6.52 -7.31
CA SER A 63 -0.98 -5.48 -6.28
C SER A 63 0.36 -4.76 -6.13
N PHE A 64 1.48 -5.48 -6.23
CA PHE A 64 2.81 -4.86 -6.20
C PHE A 64 2.95 -3.81 -7.29
N TYR A 65 2.80 -4.18 -8.57
CA TYR A 65 2.91 -3.21 -9.66
C TYR A 65 1.88 -2.08 -9.56
N GLY A 66 0.64 -2.39 -9.16
CA GLY A 66 -0.38 -1.37 -8.95
C GLY A 66 -0.03 -0.36 -7.86
N VAL A 67 0.52 -0.82 -6.73
CA VAL A 67 0.94 0.05 -5.62
C VAL A 67 2.16 0.90 -5.99
N ILE A 68 3.15 0.33 -6.68
CA ILE A 68 4.28 1.12 -7.21
C ILE A 68 3.75 2.25 -8.09
N THR A 69 2.86 1.92 -9.02
CA THR A 69 2.28 2.89 -9.96
C THR A 69 1.42 3.93 -9.24
N LEU A 70 0.70 3.54 -8.19
CA LEU A 70 -0.03 4.45 -7.30
C LEU A 70 0.90 5.42 -6.59
N ILE A 71 1.99 4.95 -5.97
CA ILE A 71 2.93 5.81 -5.25
C ILE A 71 3.57 6.83 -6.19
N LEU A 72 4.00 6.39 -7.38
CA LEU A 72 4.54 7.29 -8.41
C LEU A 72 3.50 8.34 -8.82
N ASN A 73 2.23 7.93 -8.98
CA ASN A 73 1.15 8.86 -9.31
C ASN A 73 0.87 9.87 -8.18
N LEU A 74 0.81 9.42 -6.92
CA LEU A 74 0.58 10.29 -5.77
C LEU A 74 1.73 11.30 -5.56
N GLU A 75 2.98 10.90 -5.85
CA GLU A 75 4.13 11.80 -5.84
C GLU A 75 4.01 12.84 -6.95
N LYS A 76 3.73 12.42 -8.18
CA LYS A 76 3.53 13.31 -9.34
C LYS A 76 2.40 14.32 -9.12
N THR A 77 1.30 13.89 -8.54
CA THR A 77 0.09 14.71 -8.29
C THR A 77 0.08 15.39 -6.93
N LYS A 78 1.14 15.23 -6.12
CA LYS A 78 1.24 15.73 -4.73
C LYS A 78 0.05 15.33 -3.85
N SER A 79 -0.55 14.18 -4.09
CA SER A 79 -1.80 13.72 -3.47
C SER A 79 -1.60 12.73 -2.31
N PHE A 80 -0.37 12.65 -1.75
CA PHE A 80 -0.13 11.86 -0.55
C PHE A 80 -1.02 12.24 0.64
N PRO A 81 -1.28 13.53 0.96
CA PRO A 81 -2.15 13.89 2.07
C PRO A 81 -3.53 13.21 1.98
N LYS A 82 -4.17 13.28 0.80
CA LYS A 82 -5.46 12.61 0.55
C LYS A 82 -5.41 11.10 0.81
N PHE A 83 -4.33 10.43 0.39
CA PHE A 83 -4.14 9.01 0.68
C PHE A 83 -3.95 8.74 2.18
N ILE A 84 -3.15 9.56 2.86
CA ILE A 84 -2.87 9.40 4.30
C ILE A 84 -4.16 9.55 5.12
N ASP A 85 -5.01 10.52 4.80
CA ASP A 85 -6.25 10.80 5.53
C ASP A 85 -7.19 9.59 5.54
N VAL A 86 -7.28 8.87 4.43
CA VAL A 86 -8.15 7.69 4.29
C VAL A 86 -7.42 6.36 4.50
N ARG A 87 -6.12 6.38 4.84
CA ARG A 87 -5.24 5.20 4.78
C ARG A 87 -5.76 4.03 5.61
N LYS A 88 -6.25 4.28 6.83
CA LYS A 88 -6.80 3.25 7.71
C LYS A 88 -7.89 2.42 7.03
N ASP A 89 -8.79 3.08 6.33
CA ASP A 89 -9.94 2.45 5.69
C ASP A 89 -9.59 1.92 4.31
N PHE A 90 -8.67 2.58 3.59
CA PHE A 90 -8.09 2.05 2.36
C PHE A 90 -7.40 0.70 2.60
N GLU A 91 -6.55 0.59 3.64
CA GLU A 91 -5.89 -0.66 4.02
C GLU A 91 -6.89 -1.75 4.40
N TRP A 92 -8.04 -1.37 4.98
CA TRP A 92 -9.13 -2.30 5.25
C TRP A 92 -9.75 -2.85 3.94
N VAL A 93 -10.04 -1.97 2.97
CA VAL A 93 -10.64 -2.36 1.68
C VAL A 93 -9.74 -3.33 0.92
N ILE A 94 -8.45 -3.00 0.77
CA ILE A 94 -7.51 -3.86 0.02
C ILE A 94 -7.15 -5.16 0.73
N TRP A 95 -7.40 -5.25 2.04
CA TRP A 95 -7.23 -6.48 2.80
C TRP A 95 -8.46 -7.37 2.72
N HIS A 96 -9.66 -6.81 2.93
CA HIS A 96 -10.88 -7.60 3.03
C HIS A 96 -11.54 -7.90 1.68
N ASP A 97 -11.55 -6.93 0.76
CA ASP A 97 -12.33 -6.99 -0.47
C ASP A 97 -11.47 -6.79 -1.72
N ASP A 98 -10.25 -7.35 -1.73
CA ASP A 98 -9.31 -7.21 -2.84
C ASP A 98 -9.83 -7.79 -4.17
N MET A 99 -10.06 -6.89 -5.13
CA MET A 99 -10.52 -7.18 -6.50
C MET A 99 -9.36 -7.24 -7.51
N VAL A 100 -8.13 -6.94 -7.10
CA VAL A 100 -6.96 -6.94 -8.00
C VAL A 100 -6.78 -8.26 -8.76
N PRO A 101 -6.96 -9.46 -8.15
CA PRO A 101 -6.87 -10.71 -8.90
C PRO A 101 -7.80 -10.80 -10.11
N GLN A 102 -9.00 -10.19 -10.05
CA GLN A 102 -9.93 -10.17 -11.18
C GLN A 102 -9.49 -9.15 -12.23
N ILE A 103 -8.99 -7.99 -11.81
CA ILE A 103 -8.49 -6.93 -12.70
C ILE A 103 -7.30 -7.44 -13.53
N VAL A 104 -6.40 -8.22 -12.91
CA VAL A 104 -5.22 -8.76 -13.60
C VAL A 104 -5.48 -10.06 -14.35
N SER A 105 -6.64 -10.70 -14.20
CA SER A 105 -6.87 -12.06 -14.73
C SER A 105 -6.69 -12.20 -16.25
N LYS A 106 -6.86 -11.12 -17.01
CA LYS A 106 -6.81 -11.12 -18.49
C LYS A 106 -5.51 -10.53 -19.08
N SER A 107 -4.53 -10.17 -18.27
CA SER A 107 -3.26 -9.59 -18.75
C SER A 107 -2.11 -9.83 -17.80
N SER A 108 -0.87 -9.55 -18.21
CA SER A 108 0.25 -9.58 -17.27
C SER A 108 0.09 -8.49 -16.19
N ALA A 109 0.68 -8.72 -15.02
CA ALA A 109 0.64 -7.76 -13.91
C ALA A 109 1.19 -6.38 -14.30
N VAL A 110 2.26 -6.36 -15.12
CA VAL A 110 2.85 -5.12 -15.66
C VAL A 110 1.85 -4.37 -16.53
N LYS A 111 1.18 -5.05 -17.47
CA LYS A 111 0.17 -4.43 -18.35
C LYS A 111 -1.07 -3.96 -17.58
N ALA A 112 -1.41 -4.63 -16.49
CA ALA A 112 -2.56 -4.28 -15.66
C ALA A 112 -2.28 -3.16 -14.65
N ARG A 113 -1.01 -2.74 -14.48
CA ARG A 113 -0.59 -1.84 -13.39
C ARG A 113 -1.38 -0.54 -13.34
N ASP A 114 -1.68 0.04 -14.49
CA ASP A 114 -2.47 1.28 -14.58
C ASP A 114 -3.91 1.07 -14.15
N LYS A 115 -4.56 -0.02 -14.59
CA LYS A 115 -5.93 -0.35 -14.16
C LYS A 115 -5.99 -0.63 -12.65
N VAL A 116 -4.98 -1.28 -12.09
CA VAL A 116 -4.90 -1.54 -10.64
C VAL A 116 -4.68 -0.23 -9.87
N LYS A 117 -3.81 0.65 -10.37
CA LYS A 117 -3.62 2.01 -9.83
C LYS A 117 -4.94 2.79 -9.87
N ASP A 118 -5.67 2.77 -10.98
CA ASP A 118 -6.96 3.46 -11.12
C ASP A 118 -8.00 2.91 -10.14
N PHE A 119 -8.01 1.59 -9.90
CA PHE A 119 -8.84 0.96 -8.86
C PHE A 119 -8.51 1.47 -7.45
N TYR A 120 -7.23 1.59 -7.12
CA TYR A 120 -6.82 2.17 -5.85
C TYR A 120 -7.16 3.66 -5.74
N LEU A 121 -6.94 4.45 -6.79
CA LEU A 121 -7.32 5.86 -6.83
C LEU A 121 -8.83 6.05 -6.64
N LYS A 122 -9.64 5.22 -7.30
CA LYS A 122 -11.11 5.27 -7.15
C LYS A 122 -11.55 4.89 -5.73
N SER A 123 -10.87 3.92 -5.12
CA SER A 123 -11.10 3.56 -3.72
C SER A 123 -10.77 4.73 -2.77
N ILE A 124 -9.63 5.41 -2.98
CA ILE A 124 -9.23 6.60 -2.21
C ILE A 124 -10.23 7.74 -2.41
N GLU A 125 -10.66 7.99 -3.65
CA GLU A 125 -11.64 9.02 -3.99
C GLU A 125 -12.95 8.81 -3.24
N LYS A 126 -13.51 7.60 -3.31
CA LYS A 126 -14.77 7.26 -2.63
C LYS A 126 -14.66 7.32 -1.11
N LEU A 127 -13.55 6.87 -0.54
CA LEU A 127 -13.29 7.02 0.89
C LEU A 127 -13.18 8.50 1.31
N SER A 128 -12.62 9.35 0.44
CA SER A 128 -12.55 10.80 0.68
C SER A 128 -13.92 11.48 0.59
N GLN A 129 -14.91 10.82 -0.02
CA GLN A 129 -16.32 11.24 -0.05
C GLN A 129 -17.11 10.65 1.13
N GLU A 130 -16.41 10.15 2.16
CA GLU A 130 -16.99 9.56 3.37
C GLU A 130 -17.88 8.33 3.12
N ILE A 131 -17.72 7.67 1.97
CA ILE A 131 -18.39 6.39 1.69
C ILE A 131 -17.83 5.33 2.63
N ASP A 132 -18.72 4.61 3.33
CA ASP A 132 -18.31 3.53 4.23
C ASP A 132 -17.46 2.48 3.49
N LYS A 133 -16.32 2.13 4.08
CA LYS A 133 -15.36 1.16 3.55
C LYS A 133 -15.97 -0.17 3.09
N LYS A 134 -17.04 -0.65 3.74
CA LYS A 134 -17.71 -1.91 3.40
C LYS A 134 -18.52 -1.81 2.10
N ASN A 135 -18.81 -0.59 1.66
CA ASN A 135 -19.60 -0.32 0.45
C ASN A 135 -18.73 0.08 -0.75
N ILE A 136 -17.45 0.43 -0.55
CA ILE A 136 -16.54 0.89 -1.61
C ILE A 136 -16.52 -0.05 -2.82
N ILE A 137 -16.39 -1.36 -2.61
CA ILE A 137 -16.36 -2.31 -3.72
C ILE A 137 -17.72 -2.43 -4.42
N LYS A 138 -18.82 -2.37 -3.68
CA LYS A 138 -20.17 -2.39 -4.28
C LYS A 138 -20.36 -1.21 -5.22
N GLU A 139 -19.97 -0.02 -4.76
CA GLU A 139 -20.01 1.22 -5.52
C GLU A 139 -19.14 1.14 -6.79
N ILE A 140 -17.90 0.66 -6.66
CA ILE A 140 -16.98 0.51 -7.80
C ILE A 140 -17.51 -0.49 -8.83
N VAL A 141 -18.10 -1.60 -8.38
CA VAL A 141 -18.70 -2.61 -9.28
C VAL A 141 -19.93 -2.04 -9.99
N ALA A 142 -20.76 -1.27 -9.30
CA ALA A 142 -21.97 -0.66 -9.85
C ALA A 142 -21.66 0.34 -10.99
N GLU A 143 -20.54 1.07 -10.89
CA GLU A 143 -20.08 2.01 -11.92
C GLU A 143 -19.62 1.32 -13.22
N LYS A 144 -19.35 0.01 -13.20
CA LYS A 144 -18.83 -0.79 -14.34
C LYS A 144 -17.53 -0.25 -14.95
N TYR A 145 -16.84 0.68 -14.27
CA TYR A 145 -15.60 1.31 -14.76
C TYR A 145 -14.48 0.28 -15.00
N PHE A 146 -14.42 -0.78 -14.19
CA PHE A 146 -13.47 -1.88 -14.32
C PHE A 146 -14.05 -3.10 -15.05
N GLY A 147 -15.12 -2.91 -15.83
CA GLY A 147 -15.87 -3.98 -16.48
C GLY A 147 -16.68 -4.83 -15.51
N SER A 148 -16.96 -6.08 -15.89
CA SER A 148 -17.79 -7.01 -15.10
C SER A 148 -17.00 -7.67 -13.96
N LEU A 149 -16.63 -6.88 -12.94
CA LEU A 149 -16.12 -7.40 -11.69
C LEU A 149 -17.22 -8.17 -10.94
N LYS A 150 -16.91 -9.39 -10.48
CA LYS A 150 -17.83 -10.18 -9.68
C LYS A 150 -17.46 -10.03 -8.21
N MET A 151 -18.39 -9.63 -7.37
CA MET A 151 -18.14 -9.65 -5.93
C MET A 151 -17.81 -11.08 -5.48
N LYS A 152 -16.74 -11.24 -4.71
CA LYS A 152 -16.44 -12.54 -4.09
C LYS A 152 -17.54 -12.83 -3.08
N THR A 153 -18.39 -13.81 -3.36
CA THR A 153 -19.04 -14.57 -2.28
C THR A 153 -17.89 -15.16 -1.47
N ARG A 154 -17.86 -15.00 -0.14
CA ARG A 154 -16.83 -15.65 0.69
C ARG A 154 -16.88 -17.14 0.43
N ALA A 155 -16.05 -17.64 -0.48
CA ALA A 155 -15.75 -19.03 -0.57
C ALA A 155 -14.98 -19.32 0.72
N ASN A 156 -15.64 -20.02 1.64
CA ASN A 156 -14.93 -20.78 2.66
C ASN A 156 -13.81 -21.48 1.91
N THR A 157 -12.56 -21.18 2.29
CA THR A 157 -11.38 -21.92 1.88
C THR A 157 -11.79 -23.35 1.65
N SER A 158 -11.70 -23.82 0.41
CA SER A 158 -11.95 -25.21 0.06
C SER A 158 -11.23 -26.05 1.09
N GLU A 159 -11.98 -26.70 1.97
CA GLU A 159 -11.46 -27.57 3.00
C GLU A 159 -10.74 -28.70 2.27
N ILE A 160 -9.44 -28.53 2.06
CA ILE A 160 -8.58 -29.65 1.71
C ILE A 160 -8.57 -30.50 2.98
N GLN A 161 -9.48 -31.47 3.05
CA GLN A 161 -9.63 -32.43 4.13
C GLN A 161 -8.45 -33.42 4.10
N GLY A 162 -7.24 -32.92 4.34
CA GLY A 162 -6.06 -33.70 4.64
C GLY A 162 -5.82 -33.72 6.13
N LYS A 163 -5.31 -34.83 6.67
CA LYS A 163 -4.92 -34.92 8.10
C LYS A 163 -3.80 -33.93 8.48
N ASN A 164 -3.01 -33.47 7.50
CA ASN A 164 -1.91 -32.54 7.70
C ASN A 164 -2.27 -31.15 7.18
N PHE A 165 -1.94 -30.11 7.96
CA PHE A 165 -2.08 -28.73 7.50
C PHE A 165 -1.15 -28.43 6.32
N SER A 166 -1.70 -27.86 5.24
CA SER A 166 -0.91 -27.36 4.12
C SER A 166 -0.07 -26.15 4.54
N ARG A 167 0.91 -25.77 3.69
CA ARG A 167 1.72 -24.56 3.90
C ARG A 167 0.84 -23.31 3.96
N GLU A 168 -0.16 -23.24 3.09
CA GLU A 168 -1.14 -22.15 2.97
C GLU A 168 -2.01 -22.07 4.22
N THR A 169 -2.48 -23.21 4.75
CA THR A 169 -3.25 -23.23 6.00
C THR A 169 -2.43 -22.72 7.19
N LYS A 170 -1.16 -23.14 7.30
CA LYS A 170 -0.25 -22.66 8.36
C LYS A 170 0.01 -21.16 8.25
N ALA A 171 0.26 -20.67 7.02
CA ALA A 171 0.45 -19.25 6.77
C ALA A 171 -0.81 -18.43 7.09
N ALA A 172 -1.99 -18.91 6.68
CA ALA A 172 -3.27 -18.28 6.97
C ALA A 172 -3.56 -18.21 8.48
N ALA A 173 -3.30 -19.30 9.21
CA ALA A 173 -3.44 -19.32 10.66
C ALA A 173 -2.54 -18.28 11.34
N PHE A 174 -1.26 -18.22 10.93
CA PHE A 174 -0.33 -17.21 11.44
C PHE A 174 -0.80 -15.78 11.16
N ILE A 175 -1.20 -15.50 9.91
CA ILE A 175 -1.67 -14.17 9.49
C ILE A 175 -2.92 -13.74 10.25
N ARG A 176 -3.90 -14.65 10.41
CA ARG A 176 -5.13 -14.42 11.16
C ARG A 176 -4.84 -14.00 12.60
N ASP A 177 -3.86 -14.63 13.25
CA ASP A 177 -3.56 -14.40 14.67
C ASP A 177 -2.58 -13.24 14.89
N ALA A 178 -1.73 -12.94 13.91
CA ALA A 178 -0.69 -11.91 13.99
C ALA A 178 -1.20 -10.52 13.57
N LEU A 179 -1.91 -10.41 12.44
CA LEU A 179 -2.28 -9.09 11.87
C LEU A 179 -3.13 -8.22 12.81
N PRO A 180 -4.14 -8.75 13.55
CA PRO A 180 -4.91 -7.94 14.51
C PRO A 180 -4.06 -7.34 15.63
N LYS A 181 -2.90 -7.93 15.95
CA LYS A 181 -1.97 -7.49 17.00
C LYS A 181 -0.96 -6.46 16.49
N VAL A 182 -0.87 -6.24 15.18
CA VAL A 182 0.05 -5.29 14.57
C VAL A 182 -0.34 -3.88 15.00
N GLN A 183 0.67 -3.12 15.47
CA GLN A 183 0.48 -1.75 15.90
C GLN A 183 0.05 -0.86 14.73
N ARG A 184 -0.71 0.19 15.04
CA ARG A 184 -1.18 1.17 14.05
C ARG A 184 -0.56 2.54 14.31
N CYS A 185 -0.28 3.25 13.22
CA CYS A 185 0.22 4.61 13.26
C CYS A 185 -0.81 5.51 13.96
N LYS A 186 -0.36 6.29 14.94
CA LYS A 186 -1.25 7.20 15.69
C LYS A 186 -1.73 8.42 14.90
N ILE A 187 -1.17 8.66 13.71
CA ILE A 187 -1.58 9.76 12.82
C ILE A 187 -2.60 9.26 11.79
N CYS A 188 -2.23 8.30 10.95
CA CYS A 188 -3.08 7.86 9.83
C CYS A 188 -3.91 6.60 10.10
N GLY A 189 -3.70 5.94 11.25
CA GLY A 189 -4.38 4.70 11.63
C GLY A 189 -4.00 3.45 10.81
N GLY A 190 -3.07 3.55 9.86
CA GLY A 190 -2.58 2.42 9.06
C GLY A 190 -1.65 1.48 9.85
N TYR A 191 -1.49 0.25 9.36
CA TYR A 191 -0.64 -0.78 9.97
C TYR A 191 0.85 -0.38 9.91
N LEU A 192 1.55 -0.55 11.03
CA LEU A 192 2.99 -0.30 11.16
C LEU A 192 3.78 -1.57 10.91
N HIS A 193 4.78 -1.49 10.03
CA HIS A 193 5.77 -2.54 9.89
C HIS A 193 6.95 -2.27 10.82
N ASN A 194 7.40 -3.25 11.60
CA ASN A 194 8.48 -3.11 12.59
C ASN A 194 9.78 -2.48 12.06
N HIS A 195 10.10 -2.68 10.78
CA HIS A 195 11.29 -2.10 10.15
C HIS A 195 11.08 -0.71 9.51
N SER A 196 9.92 -0.09 9.72
CA SER A 196 9.57 1.22 9.15
C SER A 196 8.66 1.99 10.11
N ILE A 197 9.18 2.25 11.31
CA ILE A 197 8.49 2.97 12.39
C ILE A 197 9.34 4.17 12.81
N SER A 198 8.67 5.27 13.12
CA SER A 198 9.25 6.42 13.81
C SER A 198 8.61 6.56 15.19
N ILE A 199 9.41 6.98 16.18
CA ILE A 199 8.92 7.36 17.50
C ILE A 199 8.74 8.88 17.50
N ASP A 200 7.50 9.30 17.71
CA ASP A 200 7.09 10.70 17.73
C ASP A 200 6.59 11.10 19.12
N HIS A 201 6.59 12.39 19.43
CA HIS A 201 6.04 12.96 20.66
C HIS A 201 4.56 13.30 20.45
N LYS A 202 3.59 12.78 21.21
CA LYS A 202 2.15 13.13 21.08
C LYS A 202 1.96 14.65 21.06
N THR A 203 2.42 15.33 22.09
CA THR A 203 2.59 16.80 22.14
C THR A 203 3.96 17.15 21.59
N ARG A 204 4.03 18.03 20.59
CA ARG A 204 5.29 18.37 19.93
C ARG A 204 6.27 19.00 20.93
N LYS A 205 7.56 18.81 20.68
CA LYS A 205 8.63 19.49 21.44
C LYS A 205 8.50 21.02 21.35
N ALA A 206 8.10 21.55 20.19
CA ALA A 206 7.89 22.98 19.98
C ALA A 206 6.74 23.54 20.84
N ASP A 207 5.75 22.69 21.17
CA ASP A 207 4.58 23.05 21.99
C ASP A 207 4.82 22.72 23.48
N GLY A 208 6.07 22.49 23.90
CA GLY A 208 6.44 22.17 25.29
C GLY A 208 6.37 20.67 25.65
N GLY A 209 6.20 19.77 24.69
CA GLY A 209 6.16 18.33 24.93
C GLY A 209 7.49 17.75 25.43
N LEU A 210 7.43 16.92 26.47
CA LEU A 210 8.59 16.25 27.08
C LEU A 210 8.91 14.92 26.40
N GLY A 211 10.18 14.47 26.47
CA GLY A 211 10.62 13.17 25.95
C GLY A 211 10.29 11.98 26.87
N SER A 212 9.08 11.94 27.45
CA SER A 212 8.64 10.86 28.33
C SER A 212 7.99 9.72 27.56
N LEU A 213 7.96 8.52 28.15
CA LEU A 213 7.25 7.37 27.57
C LEU A 213 5.77 7.67 27.31
N ASP A 214 5.13 8.43 28.21
CA ASP A 214 3.71 8.82 28.07
C ASP A 214 3.48 9.76 26.90
N ASN A 215 4.48 10.56 26.54
CA ASN A 215 4.43 11.41 25.36
C ASN A 215 4.92 10.68 24.10
N ALA A 216 5.43 9.46 24.17
CA ALA A 216 5.86 8.72 22.98
C ALA A 216 4.67 8.09 22.24
N GLN A 217 4.73 8.09 20.91
CA GLN A 217 3.79 7.39 20.04
C GLN A 217 4.46 6.82 18.79
N LEU A 218 3.95 5.68 18.31
CA LEU A 218 4.44 5.06 17.10
C LEU A 218 3.74 5.63 15.86
N THR A 219 4.53 6.02 14.88
CA THR A 219 4.06 6.63 13.64
C THR A 219 4.84 6.09 12.43
N HIS A 220 4.29 6.23 11.22
CA HIS A 220 5.10 6.04 10.01
C HIS A 220 6.07 7.21 9.85
N PRO A 221 7.26 7.02 9.28
CA PRO A 221 8.22 8.09 9.03
C PRO A 221 7.61 9.31 8.33
N TYR A 222 6.90 9.11 7.21
CA TYR A 222 6.25 10.19 6.46
C TYR A 222 5.18 10.92 7.28
N CYS A 223 4.41 10.18 8.09
CA CYS A 223 3.39 10.79 8.93
C CYS A 223 4.02 11.71 9.98
N ASN A 224 5.10 11.24 10.63
CA ASN A 224 5.85 12.05 11.59
C ASN A 224 6.44 13.31 10.93
N THR A 225 7.16 13.13 9.81
CA THR A 225 7.99 14.20 9.28
C THR A 225 7.29 15.19 8.38
N THR A 226 6.15 14.82 7.78
CA THR A 226 5.50 15.62 6.72
C THR A 226 4.03 15.92 7.00
N VAL A 227 3.31 15.04 7.69
CA VAL A 227 1.88 15.26 7.98
C VAL A 227 1.71 16.02 9.29
N LYS A 228 2.48 15.61 10.30
CA LYS A 228 2.43 16.26 11.61
C LYS A 228 3.21 17.56 11.61
N ASN A 229 4.48 17.55 11.18
CA ASN A 229 5.36 18.72 11.31
C ASN A 229 4.82 19.96 10.60
#